data_AF-A0A8J4F588-F1
#
_entry.id   AF-A0A8J4F588-F1
#
_cell.length_a   1.000
_cell.length_b   1.000
_cell.length_c   1.000
_cell.angle_alpha   90.00
_cell.angle_beta   90.00
_cell.angle_gamma   90.00
#
_symmetry.space_group_name_H-M   'P 1'
#
loop_
_entity.id
_entity.type
_entity.pdbx_description
1 polymer ?
#
loop_
_entity_poly.entity_id
_entity_poly.type
_entity_poly.pdbx_seq_one_letter_code
_entity_poly.pdbx_strand_id
1 'polypeptide(L)'
;MALYGYFSSLATELADTGVGVTICCPGPVATGSEETPRVVFGPTGRIVQNATGASNRLNPARAAQLIACAAAHGVDEAWIALHPVLAIGYIFQLLPRLGWSLLKKVGPARARAVKEGKSGYDVTKLMKAAGQNS
;
A
#
# COMPACT_ATOMS: atom_id res chain seq x y z
N MET A 1 -12.10 -5.15 2.98
CA MET A 1 -13.23 -4.82 3.89
C MET A 1 -13.63 -6.00 4.76
N ALA A 2 -13.75 -7.24 4.23
CA ALA A 2 -14.07 -8.41 5.05
C ALA A 2 -13.08 -8.64 6.22
N LEU A 3 -11.77 -8.67 5.93
CA LEU A 3 -10.74 -8.84 6.97
C LEU A 3 -10.80 -7.73 8.03
N TYR A 4 -10.85 -6.47 7.57
CA TYR A 4 -10.87 -5.31 8.46
C TYR A 4 -12.08 -5.35 9.40
N GLY A 5 -13.28 -5.58 8.87
CA GLY A 5 -14.49 -5.66 9.69
C GLY A 5 -14.49 -6.85 10.64
N TYR A 6 -14.07 -8.03 10.18
CA TYR A 6 -13.96 -9.23 11.01
C TYR A 6 -13.01 -9.03 12.19
N PHE A 7 -11.80 -8.56 11.93
CA PHE A 7 -10.79 -8.36 12.98
C PHE A 7 -11.10 -7.15 13.87
N SER A 8 -11.81 -6.13 13.36
CA SER A 8 -12.29 -5.04 14.22
C SER A 8 -13.35 -5.53 15.21
N SER A 9 -14.29 -6.40 14.77
CA SER A 9 -15.26 -7.03 15.69
C SER A 9 -14.54 -7.90 16.72
N LEU A 10 -13.62 -8.77 16.26
CA LEU A 10 -12.85 -9.64 17.13
C LEU A 10 -12.04 -8.85 18.17
N ALA A 11 -11.43 -7.73 17.79
CA ALA A 11 -10.70 -6.86 18.71
C ALA A 11 -11.60 -6.36 19.85
N THR A 12 -12.85 -6.01 19.55
CA THR A 12 -13.81 -5.57 20.56
C THR A 12 -14.33 -6.71 21.43
N GLU A 13 -14.48 -7.91 20.87
CA GLU A 13 -14.92 -9.11 21.60
C GLU A 13 -13.85 -9.62 22.57
N LEU A 14 -12.57 -9.38 22.28
CA LEU A 14 -11.43 -9.85 23.08
C LEU A 14 -10.87 -8.79 24.04
N ALA A 15 -11.47 -7.60 24.12
CA ALA A 15 -10.91 -6.45 24.83
C ALA A 15 -10.62 -6.69 26.33
N ASP A 16 -11.31 -7.65 26.96
CA ASP A 16 -11.16 -8.04 28.36
C ASP A 16 -10.36 -9.33 28.57
N THR A 17 -9.96 -10.01 27.50
CA THR A 17 -9.30 -11.34 27.55
C THR A 17 -7.78 -11.29 27.66
N GLY A 18 -7.18 -10.09 27.58
CA GLY A 18 -5.73 -9.91 27.52
C GLY A 18 -5.11 -10.28 26.16
N VAL A 19 -5.93 -10.59 25.15
CA VAL A 19 -5.48 -10.88 23.78
C VAL A 19 -5.67 -9.63 22.91
N GLY A 20 -4.58 -9.08 22.40
CA GLY A 20 -4.59 -7.93 21.49
C GLY A 20 -4.74 -8.33 20.02
N VAL A 21 -5.41 -7.48 19.25
CA VAL A 21 -5.55 -7.62 17.78
C VAL A 21 -4.98 -6.37 17.13
N THR A 22 -4.01 -6.54 16.22
CA THR A 22 -3.38 -5.44 15.48
C THR A 22 -3.63 -5.61 13.99
N ILE A 23 -4.30 -4.63 13.38
CA ILE A 23 -4.56 -4.59 11.94
C ILE A 23 -3.42 -3.85 11.23
N CYS A 24 -2.60 -4.56 10.47
CA CYS A 24 -1.52 -3.94 9.69
C CYS A 24 -1.94 -3.71 8.23
N CYS A 25 -1.76 -2.48 7.76
CA CYS A 25 -2.04 -2.03 6.40
C CYS A 25 -0.72 -1.68 5.68
N PRO A 26 0.03 -2.68 5.17
CA PRO A 26 1.27 -2.43 4.44
C PRO A 26 0.97 -1.86 3.05
N GLY A 27 1.66 -0.77 2.72
CA GLY A 27 1.73 -0.22 1.38
C GLY A 27 2.70 -1.00 0.48
N PRO A 28 3.30 -0.35 -0.53
CA PRO A 28 4.18 -1.02 -1.48
C PRO A 28 5.43 -1.59 -0.80
N VAL A 29 5.57 -2.91 -0.79
CA VAL A 29 6.75 -3.62 -0.28
C VAL A 29 7.55 -4.21 -1.45
N ALA A 30 8.88 -4.14 -1.37
CA ALA A 30 9.79 -4.68 -2.37
C ALA A 30 9.94 -6.21 -2.22
N THR A 31 8.88 -6.96 -2.55
CA THR A 31 8.84 -8.43 -2.39
C THR A 31 9.51 -9.21 -3.53
N GLY A 32 10.01 -8.54 -4.58
CA GLY A 32 10.74 -9.20 -5.67
C GLY A 32 12.25 -9.05 -5.49
N SER A 33 13.00 -10.09 -5.87
CA SER A 33 14.46 -10.09 -5.93
C SER A 33 14.94 -10.28 -7.39
N GLU A 34 16.25 -10.21 -7.63
CA GLU A 34 16.83 -10.51 -8.95
C GLU A 34 16.58 -11.97 -9.37
N GLU A 35 16.56 -12.90 -8.40
CA GLU A 35 16.33 -14.33 -8.62
C GLU A 35 14.82 -14.67 -8.69
N THR A 36 14.00 -13.92 -7.97
CA THR A 36 12.54 -14.12 -7.89
C THR A 36 11.80 -12.81 -8.21
N PRO A 37 11.57 -12.52 -9.51
CA PRO A 37 10.95 -11.26 -9.89
C PRO A 37 9.49 -11.21 -9.45
N ARG A 38 9.02 -10.01 -9.12
CA ARG A 38 7.62 -9.81 -8.70
C ARG A 38 6.70 -9.99 -9.91
N VAL A 39 5.78 -10.93 -9.83
CA VAL A 39 4.77 -11.15 -10.87
C VAL A 39 3.44 -10.51 -10.47
N VAL A 40 2.90 -9.67 -11.35
CA VAL A 40 1.56 -9.08 -11.22
C VAL A 40 0.69 -9.63 -12.34
N PHE A 41 -0.55 -10.01 -12.03
CA PHE A 41 -1.51 -10.43 -13.05
C PHE A 41 -2.21 -9.19 -13.63
N GLY A 42 -2.07 -8.99 -14.94
CA GLY A 42 -2.76 -7.96 -15.69
C GLY A 42 -3.84 -8.55 -16.62
N PRO A 43 -4.62 -7.69 -17.29
CA PRO A 43 -5.70 -8.13 -18.19
C PRO A 43 -5.24 -9.01 -19.36
N THR A 44 -3.97 -8.86 -19.79
CA THR A 44 -3.38 -9.56 -20.94
C THR A 44 -2.36 -10.62 -20.55
N GLY A 45 -2.25 -10.96 -19.25
CA GLY A 45 -1.34 -11.99 -18.76
C GLY A 45 -0.43 -11.55 -17.61
N ARG A 46 0.70 -12.25 -17.45
CA ARG A 46 1.68 -12.00 -16.37
C ARG A 46 2.56 -10.80 -16.71
N ILE A 47 2.57 -9.79 -15.84
CA ILE A 47 3.47 -8.65 -15.87
C ILE A 47 4.62 -8.93 -14.89
N VAL A 48 5.81 -9.18 -15.42
CA VAL A 48 7.02 -9.41 -14.63
C VAL A 48 7.66 -8.06 -14.33
N GLN A 49 7.81 -7.72 -13.05
CA GLN A 49 8.51 -6.52 -12.60
C GLN A 49 9.86 -6.92 -12.03
N ASN A 50 10.92 -6.55 -12.75
CA ASN A 50 12.31 -6.73 -12.31
C ASN A 50 12.62 -5.84 -11.09
N ALA A 51 13.66 -6.20 -10.33
CA ALA A 51 14.07 -5.55 -9.08
C ALA A 51 14.30 -4.03 -9.20
N THR A 52 14.59 -3.53 -10.40
CA THR A 52 14.71 -2.09 -10.73
C THR A 52 13.46 -1.26 -10.43
N GLY A 53 12.30 -1.86 -10.21
CA GLY A 53 11.06 -1.19 -9.79
C GLY A 53 10.92 -0.92 -8.28
N ALA A 54 11.96 -1.18 -7.48
CA ALA A 54 11.94 -1.07 -6.02
C ALA A 54 12.07 0.35 -5.46
N SER A 55 12.45 1.35 -6.27
CA SER A 55 12.46 2.75 -5.83
C SER A 55 11.07 3.16 -5.35
N ASN A 56 10.97 3.69 -4.12
CA ASN A 56 9.72 4.03 -3.41
C ASN A 56 8.89 2.85 -2.88
N ARG A 57 9.50 1.68 -2.68
CA ARG A 57 8.90 0.55 -1.94
C ARG A 57 9.64 0.30 -0.64
N LEU A 58 8.90 -0.11 0.38
CA LEU A 58 9.48 -0.45 1.68
C LEU A 58 10.24 -1.79 1.59
N ASN A 59 11.40 -1.86 2.26
CA ASN A 59 12.15 -3.11 2.38
C ASN A 59 11.31 -4.15 3.17
N PRO A 60 11.22 -5.42 2.73
CA PRO A 60 10.49 -6.48 3.44
C PRO A 60 10.90 -6.66 4.90
N ALA A 61 12.20 -6.62 5.20
CA ALA A 61 12.71 -6.75 6.57
C ALA A 61 12.21 -5.60 7.46
N ARG A 62 12.20 -4.37 6.90
CA ARG A 62 11.65 -3.21 7.61
C ARG A 62 10.13 -3.31 7.79
N ALA A 63 9.40 -3.82 6.79
CA ALA A 63 7.97 -4.05 6.90
C ALA A 63 7.65 -5.06 8.02
N ALA A 64 8.36 -6.19 8.04
CA ALA A 64 8.22 -7.20 9.09
C ALA A 64 8.54 -6.65 10.48
N GLN A 65 9.63 -5.88 10.61
CA GLN A 65 9.98 -5.22 11.86
C GLN A 65 8.87 -4.29 12.36
N LEU A 66 8.31 -3.46 11.47
CA LEU A 66 7.24 -2.53 11.84
C LEU A 66 5.95 -3.25 12.24
N ILE A 67 5.60 -4.35 11.56
CA ILE A 67 4.45 -5.20 11.92
C ILE A 67 4.67 -5.80 13.31
N ALA A 68 5.86 -6.36 13.57
CA ALA A 68 6.19 -6.94 14.87
C ALA A 68 6.17 -5.89 15.99
N CYS A 69 6.70 -4.69 15.75
CA CYS A 69 6.64 -3.59 16.70
C CYS A 69 5.20 -3.14 16.96
N ALA A 70 4.36 -3.02 15.92
CA ALA A 70 2.96 -2.62 16.07
C ALA A 70 2.19 -3.62 16.95
N ALA A 71 2.38 -4.92 16.70
CA ALA A 71 1.78 -5.98 17.50
C ALA A 71 2.30 -5.97 18.96
N ALA A 72 3.61 -5.81 19.16
CA ALA A 72 4.21 -5.78 20.49
C ALA A 72 3.74 -4.58 21.34
N HIS A 73 3.42 -3.45 20.70
CA HIS A 73 2.92 -2.26 21.37
C HIS A 73 1.39 -2.18 21.47
N GLY A 74 0.66 -3.19 21.00
CA GLY A 74 -0.80 -3.20 21.05
C GLY A 74 -1.45 -2.08 20.23
N VAL A 75 -0.85 -1.72 19.09
CA VAL A 75 -1.43 -0.73 18.18
C VAL A 75 -2.65 -1.35 17.49
N ASP A 76 -3.81 -0.70 17.54
CA ASP A 76 -5.03 -1.23 16.91
C ASP A 76 -4.91 -1.29 15.38
N GLU A 77 -4.37 -0.22 14.77
CA GLU A 77 -4.18 -0.11 13.32
C GLU A 77 -2.82 0.51 12.96
N ALA A 78 -2.04 -0.18 12.12
CA ALA A 78 -0.71 0.25 11.71
C ALA A 78 -0.60 0.40 10.17
N TRP A 79 -0.41 1.62 9.70
CA TRP A 79 -0.19 1.94 8.29
C TRP A 79 1.29 2.00 7.96
N ILE A 80 1.76 1.11 7.09
CA ILE A 80 3.19 0.88 6.88
C ILE A 80 3.55 1.14 5.42
N ALA A 81 4.00 2.35 5.11
CA ALA A 81 4.41 2.71 3.75
C ALA A 81 5.45 3.84 3.77
N LEU A 82 6.17 4.01 2.65
CA LEU A 82 7.03 5.17 2.47
C LEU A 82 6.21 6.43 2.10
N HIS A 83 6.74 7.60 2.47
CA HIS A 83 6.19 8.87 2.01
C HIS A 83 6.43 9.02 0.49
N PRO A 84 5.45 9.52 -0.29
CA PRO A 84 4.17 10.12 0.09
C PRO A 84 2.97 9.17 -0.03
N VAL A 85 3.18 7.89 -0.33
CA VAL A 85 2.08 6.90 -0.42
C VAL A 85 1.33 6.80 0.89
N LEU A 86 2.05 6.84 2.02
CA LEU A 86 1.47 6.87 3.36
C LEU A 86 0.54 8.09 3.56
N ALA A 87 0.98 9.28 3.13
CA ALA A 87 0.19 10.51 3.26
C ALA A 87 -1.11 10.44 2.44
N ILE A 88 -1.06 9.85 1.24
CA ILE A 88 -2.26 9.60 0.45
C ILE A 88 -3.21 8.67 1.20
N GLY A 89 -2.71 7.59 1.82
CA GLY A 89 -3.51 6.69 2.65
C GLY A 89 -4.27 7.44 3.75
N TYR A 90 -3.59 8.31 4.49
CA TYR A 90 -4.22 9.14 5.53
C TYR A 90 -5.26 10.12 4.96
N ILE A 91 -5.01 10.74 3.80
CA ILE A 91 -6.02 11.62 3.17
C ILE A 91 -7.30 10.85 2.83
N PHE A 92 -7.19 9.59 2.40
CA PHE A 92 -8.38 8.77 2.12
C PHE A 92 -9.19 8.44 3.37
N GLN A 93 -8.52 8.20 4.50
CA GLN A 93 -9.20 7.96 5.78
C GLN A 93 -9.85 9.23 6.33
N LEU A 94 -9.12 10.35 6.33
CA LEU A 94 -9.56 11.60 6.93
C LEU A 94 -10.56 12.35 6.06
N LEU A 95 -10.34 12.35 4.74
CA LEU A 95 -11.07 13.17 3.77
C LEU A 95 -11.43 12.32 2.55
N PRO A 96 -12.39 11.38 2.66
CA PRO A 96 -12.70 10.43 1.59
C PRO A 96 -13.08 11.14 0.28
N ARG A 97 -13.78 12.28 0.35
CA ARG A 97 -14.10 13.09 -0.84
C ARG A 97 -12.85 13.58 -1.57
N LEU A 98 -11.84 14.04 -0.82
CA LEU A 98 -10.56 14.49 -1.38
C LEU A 98 -9.75 13.31 -1.90
N GLY A 99 -9.70 12.21 -1.15
CA GLY A 99 -9.06 10.96 -1.57
C GLY A 99 -9.59 10.45 -2.90
N TRP A 100 -10.91 10.36 -3.07
CA TRP A 100 -11.54 9.96 -4.32
C TRP A 100 -11.25 10.91 -5.48
N SER A 101 -11.20 12.22 -5.23
CA SER A 101 -10.81 13.21 -6.24
C SER A 101 -9.36 13.01 -6.70
N LEU A 102 -8.43 12.80 -5.75
CA LEU A 102 -7.03 12.50 -6.03
C LEU A 102 -6.89 11.18 -6.81
N LEU A 103 -7.64 10.14 -6.43
CA LEU A 103 -7.59 8.84 -7.11
C LEU A 103 -8.05 8.92 -8.55
N LYS A 104 -9.12 9.67 -8.82
CA LYS A 104 -9.66 9.84 -10.18
C LYS A 104 -8.64 10.56 -11.08
N LYS A 105 -7.80 11.44 -10.52
CA LYS A 105 -6.72 12.13 -11.24
C LYS A 105 -5.49 11.23 -11.48
N VAL A 106 -5.03 10.52 -10.45
CA VAL A 106 -3.76 9.76 -10.48
C VAL A 106 -3.95 8.31 -10.96
N GLY A 107 -5.14 7.75 -10.79
CA GLY A 107 -5.49 6.35 -11.07
C GLY A 107 -5.26 5.92 -12.52
N PRO A 108 -5.71 6.67 -13.54
CA PRO A 108 -5.47 6.31 -14.94
C PRO A 108 -3.98 6.28 -15.30
N ALA A 109 -3.21 7.27 -14.85
CA ALA A 109 -1.76 7.32 -15.08
C ALA A 109 -1.05 6.13 -14.39
N ARG A 110 -1.44 5.80 -13.16
CA ARG A 110 -0.93 4.65 -12.43
C ARG A 110 -1.22 3.33 -13.14
N ALA A 111 -2.44 3.15 -13.66
CA ALA A 111 -2.83 1.93 -14.37
C ALA A 111 -2.03 1.73 -15.66
N ARG A 112 -1.77 2.81 -16.41
CA ARG A 112 -0.93 2.78 -17.62
C ARG A 112 0.53 2.44 -17.28
N ALA A 113 1.09 3.08 -16.26
CA ALA A 113 2.46 2.78 -15.81
C ALA A 113 2.65 1.30 -15.42
N VAL A 114 1.67 0.71 -14.72
CA VAL A 114 1.72 -0.72 -14.36
C VAL A 114 1.62 -1.63 -15.60
N LYS A 115 0.78 -1.29 -16.59
CA LYS A 115 0.69 -2.03 -17.86
C LYS A 115 2.02 -2.01 -18.64
N GLU A 116 2.75 -0.91 -18.57
CA GLU A 116 4.08 -0.76 -19.19
C GLU A 116 5.21 -1.42 -18.37
N GLY A 117 4.89 -2.13 -17.27
CA GLY A 117 5.89 -2.75 -16.39
C GLY A 117 6.63 -1.77 -15.48
N LYS A 118 6.27 -0.48 -15.50
CA LYS A 118 6.87 0.57 -14.67
C LYS A 118 6.24 0.59 -13.26
N SER A 119 6.91 1.26 -12.32
CA SER A 119 6.42 1.39 -10.95
C SER A 119 5.18 2.29 -10.89
N GLY A 120 4.03 1.72 -10.48
CA GLY A 120 2.79 2.45 -10.26
C GLY A 120 2.75 3.28 -8.97
N TYR A 121 3.87 3.37 -8.24
CA TYR A 121 3.97 4.10 -6.96
C TYR A 121 4.92 5.29 -7.03
N ASP A 122 5.38 5.65 -8.23
CA ASP A 122 6.17 6.87 -8.47
C ASP A 122 5.24 8.09 -8.57
N VAL A 123 4.53 8.34 -7.48
CA VAL A 123 3.51 9.38 -7.27
C VAL A 123 3.92 10.78 -7.71
N THR A 124 5.18 11.20 -7.53
CA THR A 124 5.67 12.51 -8.00
C THR A 124 5.67 12.58 -9.52
N LYS A 125 6.05 11.50 -10.21
CA LYS A 125 5.96 11.41 -11.67
C LYS A 125 4.51 11.29 -12.14
N LEU A 126 3.67 10.56 -11.40
CA LEU A 126 2.26 10.38 -11.73
C LEU A 126 1.45 11.67 -11.57
N MET A 127 1.74 12.49 -10.56
CA MET A 127 1.13 13.81 -10.37
C MET A 127 1.57 14.80 -11.46
N LYS A 128 2.87 14.79 -11.84
CA LYS A 128 3.35 15.60 -12.98
C LYS A 128 2.68 15.19 -14.30
N ALA A 129 2.54 13.89 -14.56
CA ALA A 129 1.87 13.38 -15.76
C ALA A 129 0.36 13.70 -15.79
N ALA A 130 -0.30 13.77 -14.62
CA ALA A 130 -1.70 14.16 -14.53
C ALA A 130 -1.93 15.67 -14.78
N GLY A 131 -0.94 16.52 -14.48
CA GLY A 131 -1.02 17.98 -14.71
C GLY A 131 -0.60 18.45 -16.10
N GLN A 132 -0.11 17.57 -16.98
CA GLN A 132 0.22 17.89 -18.38
C GLN A 132 -0.93 17.68 -19.36
N ASN A 133 -2.05 17.10 -18.91
CA ASN A 133 -3.24 16.80 -19.71
C ASN A 133 -4.43 17.73 -19.38
N SER A 134 -4.18 18.88 -18.74
CA SER A 134 -5.18 19.88 -18.37
C SER A 134 -4.81 21.25 -18.93
#